data_AF-A0AA40CSV1-F1
#
_entry.id   AF-A0AA40CSV1-F1
#
_cell.length_a   1.000
_cell.length_b   1.000
_cell.length_c   1.000
_cell.angle_alpha   90.00
_cell.angle_beta   90.00
_cell.angle_gamma   90.00
#
_symmetry.space_group_name_H-M   'P 1'
#
loop_
_entity.id
_entity.type
_entity.pdbx_description
1 polymer ?
#
loop_
_entity_poly.entity_id
_entity_poly.type
_entity_poly.pdbx_seq_one_letter_code
_entity_poly.pdbx_strand_id
1 'polypeptide(L)'
;MAEAGNLAMVRYSLDKGGKPYNGLYLEVPLAKAVTAFGYDVVDLLLERGADPNKYERRGRTLLTVAVRTGSMVMMRKLVDAGLKVRDPQVWPNLDADERALRQAVKMEHRAMVELLLDTGAGPESGRASVLRTAERLGLESMADLLRSRGITRTATEVDPAKEAA
;
A
#
# COMPACT_ATOMS: atom_id res chain seq x y z
N MET A 1 19.17 -13.60 15.01
CA MET A 1 18.56 -14.57 15.96
C MET A 1 17.11 -14.23 16.33
N ALA A 2 16.73 -12.95 16.47
CA ALA A 2 15.34 -12.57 16.80
C ALA A 2 14.30 -12.94 15.72
N GLU A 3 14.64 -12.81 14.42
CA GLU A 3 13.70 -13.10 13.33
C GLU A 3 13.37 -14.59 13.20
N ALA A 4 14.37 -15.47 13.35
CA ALA A 4 14.17 -16.91 13.37
C ALA A 4 13.29 -17.37 14.55
N GLY A 5 13.43 -16.72 15.71
CA GLY A 5 12.57 -16.97 16.89
C GLY A 5 11.12 -16.55 16.65
N ASN A 6 10.90 -15.42 15.99
CA ASN A 6 9.57 -14.96 15.62
C ASN A 6 8.90 -15.89 14.59
N LEU A 7 9.63 -16.33 13.57
CA LEU A 7 9.11 -17.27 12.57
C LEU A 7 8.71 -18.61 13.20
N ALA A 8 9.57 -19.16 14.07
CA ALA A 8 9.28 -20.41 14.77
C ALA A 8 8.04 -20.30 15.66
N MET A 9 7.89 -19.19 16.39
CA MET A 9 6.73 -18.93 17.25
C MET A 9 5.43 -18.76 16.45
N VAL A 10 5.46 -18.01 15.35
CA VAL A 10 4.29 -17.83 14.49
C VAL A 10 3.89 -19.15 13.83
N ARG A 11 4.86 -19.90 13.31
CA ARG A 11 4.62 -21.24 12.74
C ARG A 11 4.00 -22.18 13.76
N TYR A 12 4.59 -22.28 14.94
CA TYR A 12 4.08 -23.13 16.02
C TYR A 12 2.63 -22.78 16.38
N SER A 13 2.30 -21.49 16.44
CA SER A 13 0.94 -21.03 16.78
C SER A 13 -0.07 -21.39 15.69
N LEU A 14 0.27 -21.20 14.42
CA LEU A 14 -0.58 -21.58 13.28
C LEU A 14 -0.78 -23.10 13.19
N ASP A 15 0.29 -23.88 13.44
CA ASP A 15 0.24 -25.34 13.41
C ASP A 15 -0.62 -25.94 14.53
N LYS A 16 -0.83 -25.20 15.64
CA LYS A 16 -1.73 -25.56 16.73
C LYS A 16 -3.19 -25.14 16.49
N GLY A 17 -3.53 -24.75 15.26
CA GLY A 17 -4.89 -24.31 14.90
C GLY A 17 -5.13 -22.83 15.13
N GLY A 18 -4.09 -22.05 15.41
CA GLY A 18 -4.16 -20.60 15.39
C GLY A 18 -4.61 -20.13 14.01
N LYS A 19 -5.70 -19.38 13.95
CA LYS A 19 -6.18 -18.80 12.69
C LYS A 19 -5.33 -17.58 12.36
N PRO A 20 -5.09 -17.29 11.08
CA PRO A 20 -4.45 -16.04 10.67
C PRO A 20 -5.32 -14.80 10.95
N TYR A 21 -6.54 -14.96 11.51
CA TYR A 21 -7.44 -13.84 11.85
C TYR A 21 -8.33 -14.00 13.09
N ASN A 22 -8.32 -12.90 13.86
CA ASN A 22 -9.30 -12.25 14.74
C ASN A 22 -9.78 -12.92 16.05
N GLY A 23 -9.38 -12.31 17.17
CA GLY A 23 -9.82 -12.67 18.50
C GLY A 23 -8.73 -12.75 19.54
N LEU A 24 -8.16 -13.94 19.77
CA LEU A 24 -7.50 -14.25 21.03
C LEU A 24 -6.58 -15.47 20.92
N TYR A 25 -5.45 -15.37 21.62
CA TYR A 25 -4.29 -16.29 21.72
C TYR A 25 -3.28 -16.19 20.56
N LEU A 26 -2.53 -15.07 20.56
CA LEU A 26 -1.39 -14.76 19.66
C LEU A 26 -1.72 -14.73 18.17
N GLU A 27 -2.60 -13.81 17.79
CA GLU A 27 -2.83 -13.48 16.38
C GLU A 27 -1.79 -12.47 15.91
N VAL A 28 -1.13 -12.75 14.79
CA VAL A 28 -0.33 -11.75 14.08
C VAL A 28 -1.13 -11.28 12.88
N PRO A 29 -1.80 -10.11 12.96
CA PRO A 29 -2.39 -9.50 11.78
C PRO A 29 -1.32 -9.35 10.70
N LEU A 30 -1.66 -9.66 9.45
CA LEU A 30 -0.74 -9.51 8.31
C LEU A 30 -0.13 -8.09 8.26
N ALA A 31 -0.89 -7.05 8.61
CA ALA A 31 -0.39 -5.68 8.74
C ALA A 31 0.70 -5.51 9.81
N LYS A 32 0.58 -6.24 10.93
CA LYS A 32 1.61 -6.25 11.97
C LYS A 32 2.84 -7.03 11.48
N ALA A 33 2.65 -8.16 10.79
CA ALA A 33 3.72 -8.92 10.12
C ALA A 33 4.58 -8.02 9.23
N VAL A 34 3.94 -7.27 8.34
CA VAL A 34 4.60 -6.34 7.42
C VAL A 34 5.49 -5.28 8.10
N THR A 35 5.17 -4.88 9.34
CA THR A 35 5.91 -3.80 10.04
C THR A 35 6.89 -4.26 11.10
N ALA A 36 6.60 -5.40 11.73
CA ALA A 36 7.31 -5.86 12.92
C ALA A 36 8.05 -7.18 12.70
N PHE A 37 7.85 -7.81 11.54
CA PHE A 37 8.40 -9.12 11.22
C PHE A 37 9.03 -9.11 9.82
N GLY A 38 9.94 -10.06 9.58
CA GLY A 38 10.61 -10.21 8.29
C GLY A 38 9.70 -10.82 7.21
N TYR A 39 10.22 -10.86 5.97
CA TYR A 39 9.53 -11.40 4.80
C TYR A 39 8.99 -12.82 5.02
N ASP A 40 9.75 -13.68 5.72
CA ASP A 40 9.38 -15.08 5.94
C ASP A 40 8.08 -15.24 6.75
N VAL A 41 7.81 -14.33 7.68
CA VAL A 41 6.57 -14.35 8.47
C VAL A 41 5.39 -13.88 7.62
N VAL A 42 5.61 -12.91 6.73
CA VAL A 42 4.60 -12.44 5.79
C VAL A 42 4.25 -13.55 4.79
N ASP A 43 5.26 -14.20 4.21
CA ASP A 43 5.06 -15.33 3.29
C ASP A 43 4.28 -16.45 3.97
N LEU A 44 4.69 -16.85 5.18
CA LEU A 44 3.98 -17.87 5.95
C LEU A 44 2.51 -17.50 6.22
N LEU A 45 2.21 -16.25 6.54
CA LEU A 45 0.82 -15.84 6.79
C LEU A 45 -0.01 -15.86 5.50
N LEU A 46 0.55 -15.39 4.38
CA LEU A 46 -0.10 -15.42 3.07
C LEU A 46 -0.36 -16.87 2.61
N GLU A 47 0.62 -17.76 2.75
CA GLU A 47 0.48 -19.20 2.47
C GLU A 47 -0.63 -19.87 3.28
N ARG A 48 -0.88 -19.37 4.50
CA ARG A 48 -1.93 -19.88 5.40
C ARG A 48 -3.29 -19.21 5.18
N GLY A 49 -3.44 -18.45 4.10
CA GLY A 49 -4.71 -17.85 3.69
C GLY A 49 -4.98 -16.48 4.33
N ALA A 50 -3.95 -15.76 4.77
CA ALA A 50 -4.13 -14.38 5.17
C ALA A 50 -4.56 -13.52 3.96
N ASP A 51 -5.72 -12.86 4.05
CA ASP A 51 -6.26 -12.00 3.00
C ASP A 51 -5.59 -10.61 3.04
N PRO A 52 -4.76 -10.26 2.04
CA PRO A 52 -4.09 -8.97 2.03
C PRO A 52 -5.04 -7.77 1.91
N ASN A 53 -6.30 -7.99 1.53
CA ASN A 53 -7.30 -6.95 1.36
C ASN A 53 -8.12 -6.69 2.63
N LYS A 54 -7.95 -7.50 3.68
CA LYS A 54 -8.72 -7.34 4.91
C LYS A 54 -8.33 -6.06 5.65
N TYR A 55 -9.33 -5.25 5.97
CA TYR A 55 -9.15 -3.96 6.65
C TYR A 55 -8.91 -4.12 8.16
N GLU A 56 -8.01 -3.31 8.71
CA GLU A 56 -7.88 -3.15 10.16
C GLU A 56 -8.91 -2.12 10.66
N ARG A 57 -9.41 -2.29 11.89
CA ARG A 57 -10.18 -1.23 12.57
C ARG A 57 -9.34 0.06 12.58
N ARG A 58 -9.98 1.20 12.27
CA ARG A 58 -9.41 2.57 12.10
C ARG A 58 -8.95 2.94 10.67
N GLY A 59 -9.35 2.20 9.64
CA GLY A 59 -9.12 2.63 8.25
C GLY A 59 -7.65 2.61 7.81
N ARG A 60 -6.81 1.89 8.55
CA ARG A 60 -5.45 1.54 8.12
C ARG A 60 -5.54 0.34 7.19
N THR A 61 -5.12 0.52 5.95
CA THR A 61 -5.08 -0.54 4.94
C THR A 61 -3.68 -1.15 4.88
N LEU A 62 -3.60 -2.43 4.52
CA LEU A 62 -2.31 -3.12 4.34
C LEU A 62 -1.41 -2.39 3.32
N LEU A 63 -2.03 -1.77 2.30
CA LEU A 63 -1.35 -0.91 1.33
C LEU A 63 -0.59 0.25 2.00
N THR A 64 -1.25 1.04 2.85
CA THR A 64 -0.58 2.15 3.55
C THR A 64 0.55 1.68 4.47
N VAL A 65 0.37 0.50 5.06
CA VAL A 65 1.37 -0.11 5.93
C VAL A 65 2.59 -0.56 5.12
N ALA A 66 2.38 -1.23 3.99
CA ALA A 66 3.43 -1.67 3.08
C ALA A 66 4.24 -0.50 2.52
N VAL A 67 3.57 0.56 2.06
CA VAL A 67 4.26 1.77 1.57
C VAL A 67 5.10 2.42 2.65
N ARG A 68 4.62 2.46 3.90
CA ARG A 68 5.38 3.02 5.03
C ARG A 68 6.64 2.23 5.36
N THR A 69 6.71 0.94 5.02
CA THR A 69 7.95 0.17 5.16
C THR A 69 9.03 0.64 4.19
N GLY A 70 8.66 1.28 3.07
CA GLY A 70 9.58 1.63 2.00
C GLY A 70 10.16 0.43 1.26
N SER A 71 9.70 -0.80 1.52
CA SER A 71 10.23 -2.00 0.88
C SER A 71 9.45 -2.34 -0.39
N MET A 72 10.08 -2.16 -1.54
CA MET A 72 9.53 -2.65 -2.82
C MET A 72 9.39 -4.16 -2.87
N VAL A 73 10.25 -4.90 -2.15
CA VAL A 73 10.16 -6.36 -2.05
C VAL A 73 8.89 -6.75 -1.31
N MET A 74 8.61 -6.10 -0.18
CA MET A 74 7.39 -6.33 0.59
C MET A 74 6.15 -5.97 -0.23
N MET A 75 6.19 -4.82 -0.92
CA MET A 75 5.08 -4.38 -1.76
C MET A 75 4.78 -5.38 -2.87
N ARG A 76 5.80 -5.86 -3.59
CA ARG A 76 5.61 -6.90 -4.63
C ARG A 76 5.01 -8.17 -4.06
N LYS A 77 5.53 -8.70 -2.95
CA LYS A 77 4.99 -9.91 -2.29
C LYS A 77 3.49 -9.78 -2.00
N LEU A 78 3.08 -8.63 -1.47
CA LEU A 78 1.67 -8.39 -1.17
C LEU A 78 0.81 -8.27 -2.43
N VAL A 79 1.29 -7.57 -3.46
CA VAL A 79 0.61 -7.45 -4.76
C VAL A 79 0.48 -8.82 -5.44
N ASP A 80 1.56 -9.63 -5.43
CA ASP A 80 1.57 -11.00 -5.97
C ASP A 80 0.59 -11.91 -5.22
N ALA A 81 0.39 -11.66 -3.92
CA ALA A 81 -0.63 -12.34 -3.12
C ALA A 81 -2.05 -11.78 -3.31
N GLY A 82 -2.26 -10.85 -4.24
CA GLY A 82 -3.56 -10.30 -4.58
C GLY A 82 -3.96 -9.08 -3.75
N LEU A 83 -3.02 -8.37 -3.12
CA LEU A 83 -3.29 -7.05 -2.56
C LEU A 83 -3.78 -6.13 -3.68
N LYS A 84 -5.04 -5.72 -3.58
CA LYS A 84 -5.61 -4.73 -4.47
C LYS A 84 -5.06 -3.37 -4.07
N VAL A 85 -4.52 -2.67 -5.04
CA VAL A 85 -4.11 -1.25 -4.90
C VAL A 85 -5.27 -0.32 -5.26
N ARG A 86 -6.26 -0.82 -6.03
CA ARG A 86 -7.54 -0.18 -6.31
C ARG A 86 -8.71 -1.15 -6.18
N ASP A 87 -9.63 -0.89 -5.27
CA ASP A 87 -10.88 -1.63 -5.09
C ASP A 87 -11.89 -0.76 -4.32
N PRO A 88 -12.83 -0.11 -5.04
CA PRO A 88 -13.85 0.73 -4.42
C PRO A 88 -14.85 -0.05 -3.56
N GLN A 89 -14.94 -1.37 -3.71
CA GLN A 89 -15.76 -2.23 -2.86
C GLN A 89 -15.04 -2.60 -1.56
N VAL A 90 -13.71 -2.67 -1.59
CA VAL A 90 -12.89 -2.93 -0.39
C VAL A 90 -12.62 -1.63 0.39
N TRP A 91 -12.49 -0.49 -0.30
CA TRP A 91 -12.28 0.82 0.36
C TRP A 91 -13.22 1.88 -0.25
N PRO A 92 -14.44 2.02 0.31
CA PRO A 92 -15.40 3.02 -0.17
C PRO A 92 -14.94 4.47 0.05
N ASN A 93 -13.93 4.69 0.90
CA ASN A 93 -13.29 5.99 1.10
C ASN A 93 -11.96 6.04 0.32
N LEU A 94 -11.94 6.81 -0.77
CA LEU A 94 -10.82 7.05 -1.70
C LEU A 94 -9.51 7.55 -1.04
N ASP A 95 -9.53 7.82 0.26
CA ASP A 95 -8.39 8.35 1.01
C ASP A 95 -7.21 7.39 1.16
N ALA A 96 -7.42 6.06 1.12
CA ALA A 96 -6.36 5.11 1.41
C ALA A 96 -5.27 5.11 0.32
N ASP A 97 -5.70 5.14 -0.95
CA ASP A 97 -4.85 5.18 -2.12
C ASP A 97 -4.11 6.51 -2.20
N GLU A 98 -4.81 7.62 -1.93
CA GLU A 98 -4.18 8.95 -1.85
C GLU A 98 -3.17 9.01 -0.69
N ARG A 99 -3.50 8.46 0.49
CA ARG A 99 -2.57 8.41 1.64
C ARG A 99 -1.32 7.60 1.32
N ALA A 100 -1.47 6.46 0.64
CA ALA A 100 -0.35 5.64 0.20
C ALA A 100 0.54 6.41 -0.79
N LEU A 101 -0.04 7.00 -1.83
CA LEU A 101 0.71 7.77 -2.83
C LEU A 101 1.38 9.01 -2.23
N ARG A 102 0.68 9.77 -1.37
CA ARG A 102 1.22 10.93 -0.65
C ARG A 102 2.38 10.54 0.26
N GLN A 103 2.29 9.39 0.92
CA GLN A 103 3.37 8.86 1.77
C GLN A 103 4.58 8.47 0.93
N ALA A 104 4.39 7.76 -0.19
CA ALA A 104 5.48 7.40 -1.10
C ALA A 104 6.21 8.64 -1.65
N VAL A 105 5.48 9.71 -1.98
CA VAL A 105 6.06 11.00 -2.41
C VAL A 105 6.84 11.67 -1.28
N LYS A 106 6.31 11.73 -0.05
CA LYS A 106 7.03 12.27 1.11
C LYS A 106 8.31 11.50 1.45
N MET A 107 8.37 10.23 1.08
CA MET A 107 9.54 9.36 1.24
C MET A 107 10.49 9.43 0.03
N GLU A 108 10.16 10.24 -0.99
CA GLU A 108 10.89 10.33 -2.26
C GLU A 108 11.10 8.97 -2.95
N HIS A 109 10.21 8.02 -2.66
CA HIS A 109 10.36 6.64 -3.09
C HIS A 109 9.83 6.46 -4.53
N ARG A 110 10.62 6.91 -5.50
CA ARG A 110 10.27 6.92 -6.94
C ARG A 110 9.60 5.64 -7.43
N ALA A 111 10.23 4.48 -7.23
CA ALA A 111 9.71 3.21 -7.74
C ALA A 111 8.36 2.81 -7.11
N MET A 112 8.11 3.22 -5.87
CA MET A 112 6.83 3.00 -5.18
C MET A 112 5.76 3.93 -5.75
N VAL A 113 6.12 5.20 -6.02
CA VAL A 113 5.24 6.16 -6.69
C VAL A 113 4.85 5.64 -8.07
N GLU A 114 5.82 5.21 -8.88
CA GLU A 114 5.56 4.63 -10.20
C GLU A 114 4.62 3.42 -10.11
N LEU A 115 4.90 2.46 -9.21
CA LEU A 115 4.05 1.28 -9.02
C LEU A 115 2.63 1.63 -8.58
N LEU A 116 2.45 2.57 -7.65
CA LEU A 116 1.12 3.04 -7.21
C LEU A 116 0.36 3.76 -8.33
N LEU A 117 1.07 4.47 -9.21
CA LEU A 117 0.46 5.12 -10.38
C LEU A 117 0.09 4.12 -11.48
N ASP A 118 0.94 3.11 -11.73
CA ASP A 118 0.75 2.07 -12.75
C ASP A 118 -0.39 1.12 -12.40
N THR A 119 -0.61 0.87 -11.11
CA THR A 119 -1.70 0.03 -10.61
C THR A 119 -3.07 0.73 -10.60
N GLY A 120 -3.14 1.97 -11.11
CA GLY A 120 -4.41 2.64 -11.40
C GLY A 120 -5.12 3.26 -10.20
N ALA A 121 -4.41 3.54 -9.09
CA ALA A 121 -4.91 4.34 -7.98
C ALA A 121 -5.50 5.68 -8.49
N GLY A 122 -6.83 5.85 -8.41
CA GLY A 122 -7.60 7.02 -8.88
C GLY A 122 -8.15 7.87 -7.72
N PRO A 123 -8.87 9.00 -7.92
CA PRO A 123 -9.24 9.73 -9.14
C PRO A 123 -8.37 10.99 -9.31
N GLU A 124 -8.50 11.71 -10.43
CA GLU A 124 -7.78 12.99 -10.68
C GLU A 124 -7.89 13.99 -9.51
N SER A 125 -9.00 13.98 -8.79
CA SER A 125 -9.27 14.89 -7.67
C SER A 125 -8.34 14.72 -6.46
N GLY A 126 -7.82 13.51 -6.19
CA GLY A 126 -6.85 13.27 -5.10
C GLY A 126 -5.39 13.49 -5.52
N ARG A 127 -5.11 13.42 -6.82
CA ARG A 127 -3.75 13.53 -7.39
C ARG A 127 -3.22 14.96 -7.31
N ALA A 128 -4.08 15.97 -7.43
CA ALA A 128 -3.71 17.37 -7.24
C ALA A 128 -3.18 17.68 -5.83
N SER A 129 -3.70 16.99 -4.80
CA SER A 129 -3.24 17.10 -3.40
C SER A 129 -1.82 16.54 -3.22
N VAL A 130 -1.50 15.46 -3.94
CA VAL A 130 -0.16 14.84 -3.92
C VAL A 130 0.87 15.74 -4.61
N LEU A 131 0.53 16.33 -5.77
CA LEU A 131 1.41 17.30 -6.44
C LEU A 131 1.68 18.53 -5.56
N ARG A 132 0.64 19.13 -4.96
CA ARG A 132 0.81 20.24 -4.00
C ARG A 132 1.70 19.86 -2.82
N THR A 133 1.63 18.59 -2.38
CA THR A 133 2.50 18.10 -1.30
C THR A 133 3.96 18.05 -1.73
N ALA A 134 4.26 17.54 -2.93
CA ALA A 134 5.62 17.52 -3.49
C ALA A 134 6.18 18.94 -3.61
N GLU A 135 5.41 19.86 -4.19
CA GLU A 135 5.81 21.25 -4.41
C GLU A 135 6.03 22.01 -3.09
N ARG A 136 5.11 21.86 -2.12
CA ARG A 136 5.26 22.49 -0.79
C ARG A 136 6.50 21.99 -0.03
N LEU A 137 6.94 20.77 -0.31
CA LEU A 137 8.13 20.17 0.29
C LEU A 137 9.40 20.39 -0.54
N GLY A 138 9.31 21.05 -1.70
CA GLY A 138 10.45 21.29 -2.59
C GLY A 138 10.97 20.03 -3.30
N LEU A 139 10.13 18.99 -3.44
CA LEU A 139 10.50 17.71 -4.04
C LEU A 139 10.35 17.75 -5.56
N GLU A 140 11.18 18.54 -6.24
CA GLU A 140 11.05 18.81 -7.70
C GLU A 140 11.07 17.53 -8.54
N SER A 141 11.99 16.59 -8.27
CA SER A 141 12.04 15.30 -8.96
C SER A 141 10.73 14.50 -8.83
N MET A 142 10.04 14.61 -7.70
CA MET A 142 8.73 13.96 -7.49
C MET A 142 7.62 14.75 -8.15
N ALA A 143 7.66 16.08 -8.11
CA ALA A 143 6.70 16.93 -8.81
C ALA A 143 6.75 16.70 -10.33
N ASP A 144 7.95 16.60 -10.91
CA ASP A 144 8.15 16.32 -12.33
C ASP A 144 7.71 14.91 -12.71
N LEU A 145 7.97 13.91 -11.85
CA LEU A 145 7.42 12.58 -12.03
C LEU A 145 5.89 12.61 -12.09
N LEU A 146 5.24 13.28 -11.13
CA LEU A 146 3.78 13.37 -11.09
C LEU A 146 3.24 14.10 -12.33
N ARG A 147 3.86 15.21 -12.75
CA ARG A 147 3.50 15.95 -13.97
C ARG A 147 3.67 15.10 -15.23
N SER A 148 4.75 14.33 -15.34
CA SER A 148 5.00 13.43 -16.49
C SER A 148 3.93 12.34 -16.63
N ARG A 149 3.22 12.03 -15.53
CA ARG A 149 2.09 11.08 -15.47
C ARG A 149 0.73 11.76 -15.65
N GLY A 150 0.70 13.03 -16.07
CA GLY A 150 -0.51 13.81 -16.34
C GLY A 150 -1.17 14.38 -15.08
N ILE A 151 -0.49 14.40 -13.94
CA ILE A 151 -1.05 14.94 -12.69
C ILE A 151 -0.83 16.45 -12.65
N THR A 152 -1.93 17.20 -12.64
CA THR A 152 -1.94 18.66 -12.61
C THR A 152 -2.51 19.22 -11.31
N ARG A 153 -2.40 20.54 -11.11
CA ARG A 153 -2.87 21.25 -9.91
C ARG A 153 -4.41 21.37 -9.83
N THR A 154 -5.11 21.20 -10.94
CA THR A 154 -6.56 21.39 -11.10
C THR A 154 -7.18 20.19 -11.79
N ALA A 155 -8.30 19.67 -11.28
CA ALA A 155 -8.98 18.49 -11.82
C ALA A 155 -9.77 18.78 -13.13
N THR A 156 -9.46 19.86 -13.85
CA THR A 156 -10.28 20.39 -14.96
C THR A 156 -9.53 20.59 -16.28
N GLU A 157 -8.32 20.07 -16.43
CA GLU A 157 -7.62 20.04 -17.73
C GLU A 157 -7.53 18.59 -18.23
N VAL A 158 -8.69 17.91 -18.30
CA VAL A 158 -8.81 16.79 -19.23
C VAL A 158 -8.98 17.40 -20.61
N ASP A 159 -7.98 17.15 -21.43
CA ASP A 159 -7.84 17.54 -22.83
C ASP A 159 -9.17 17.32 -23.62
N PRO A 160 -9.86 18.37 -24.11
CA PRO A 160 -11.09 18.22 -24.88
C PRO A 160 -10.85 17.48 -26.22
N ALA A 161 -9.60 17.22 -26.59
CA ALA A 161 -9.23 16.51 -27.81
C ALA A 161 -9.40 14.98 -27.74
N LYS A 162 -9.74 14.39 -26.59
CA LYS A 162 -9.87 12.92 -26.43
C LYS A 162 -11.30 12.36 -26.45
N GLU A 163 -12.33 13.20 -26.57
CA GLU A 163 -13.74 12.76 -26.73
C GLU A 163 -14.23 12.76 -28.20
N ALA A 164 -13.36 13.08 -29.16
CA ALA A 164 -13.71 13.03 -30.58
C ALA A 164 -12.83 12.02 -31.35
N ALA A 165 -13.06 10.73 -31.12
CA ALA A 165 -12.69 9.64 -32.05
C ALA A 165 -13.52 8.39 -31.78
#